data_AF-A0A368A7V1-F1
#
_entry.id   AF-A0A368A7V1-F1
#
_cell.length_a   1.000
_cell.length_b   1.000
_cell.length_c   1.000
_cell.angle_alpha   90.00
_cell.angle_beta   90.00
_cell.angle_gamma   90.00
#
_symmetry.space_group_name_H-M   'P 1'
#
loop_
_entity.id
_entity.type
_entity.pdbx_description
1 polymer ?
#
loop_
_entity_poly.entity_id
_entity_poly.type
_entity_poly.pdbx_seq_one_letter_code
_entity_poly.pdbx_strand_id
1 'polypeptide(L)'
;MEGLYVANCIHYMNTMPDECVNWVVTLPPYDDLRDYNGYSFKFEEIALELYRVIKKGGVVVWNVMIYQKNTPSMRSNAYTNCYEFMLVHNKNQME
;
A
#
# COMPACT_ATOMS: atom_id res chain seq x y z
N MET A 1 -8.07 -20.13 0.26
CA MET A 1 -8.39 -19.32 -0.92
C MET A 1 -7.19 -19.35 -1.82
N GLU A 2 -7.36 -19.78 -3.06
CA GLU A 2 -6.31 -19.76 -4.08
C GLU A 2 -6.88 -19.05 -5.31
N GLY A 3 -6.07 -18.26 -6.02
CA GLY A 3 -6.47 -17.56 -7.24
C GLY A 3 -6.18 -16.06 -7.24
N LEU A 4 -6.41 -15.44 -8.40
CA LEU A 4 -6.31 -14.01 -8.64
C LEU A 4 -7.71 -13.42 -8.70
N TYR A 5 -7.95 -12.36 -7.92
CA TYR A 5 -9.26 -11.73 -7.78
C TYR A 5 -9.18 -10.29 -8.25
N VAL A 6 -10.06 -9.91 -9.19
CA VAL A 6 -10.20 -8.51 -9.65
C VAL A 6 -11.29 -7.85 -8.81
N ALA A 7 -10.88 -7.03 -7.86
CA ALA A 7 -11.80 -6.38 -6.92
C ALA A 7 -11.22 -5.08 -6.37
N ASN A 8 -12.10 -4.24 -5.81
CA ASN A 8 -11.67 -3.18 -4.91
C ASN A 8 -11.11 -3.82 -3.63
N CYS A 9 -9.86 -3.49 -3.27
CA CYS A 9 -9.14 -4.19 -2.21
C CYS A 9 -9.81 -4.06 -0.82
N ILE A 10 -10.39 -2.89 -0.49
CA ILE A 10 -11.09 -2.67 0.77
C ILE A 10 -12.31 -3.60 0.85
N HIS A 11 -13.16 -3.59 -0.19
CA HIS A 11 -14.35 -4.45 -0.23
C HIS A 11 -13.99 -5.92 -0.22
N TYR A 12 -12.91 -6.32 -0.89
CA TYR A 12 -12.45 -7.71 -0.89
C TYR A 12 -11.95 -8.13 0.49
N MET A 13 -11.09 -7.32 1.13
CA MET A 13 -10.63 -7.58 2.49
C MET A 13 -11.78 -7.68 3.48
N ASN A 14 -12.82 -6.83 3.38
CA ASN A 14 -14.01 -6.90 4.23
C ASN A 14 -14.72 -8.27 4.22
N THR A 15 -14.55 -9.08 3.16
CA THR A 15 -15.11 -10.44 3.09
C THR A 15 -14.23 -11.51 3.74
N MET A 16 -12.98 -11.15 4.06
CA MET A 16 -12.03 -12.05 4.70
C MET A 16 -12.21 -12.10 6.21
N PRO A 17 -12.02 -13.26 6.85
CA PRO A 17 -11.94 -13.35 8.31
C PRO A 17 -10.80 -12.49 8.88
N ASP A 18 -10.97 -12.05 10.11
CA ASP A 18 -9.89 -11.43 10.89
C ASP A 18 -8.71 -12.40 11.01
N GLU A 19 -7.49 -11.87 11.04
CA GLU A 19 -6.28 -12.64 11.28
C GLU A 19 -6.15 -13.90 10.38
N CYS A 20 -6.53 -13.80 9.11
CA CYS A 20 -6.42 -14.91 8.17
C CYS A 20 -5.15 -14.88 7.32
N VAL A 21 -4.47 -13.73 7.22
CA VAL A 21 -3.29 -13.51 6.37
C VAL A 21 -2.00 -13.54 7.19
N ASN A 22 -1.03 -14.34 6.75
CA ASN A 22 0.29 -14.42 7.39
C ASN A 22 1.24 -13.31 6.94
N TRP A 23 1.26 -13.02 5.63
CA TRP A 23 2.18 -12.08 5.01
C TRP A 23 1.45 -11.28 3.94
N VAL A 24 1.70 -9.98 3.89
CA VAL A 24 1.24 -9.09 2.82
C VAL A 24 2.47 -8.46 2.16
N VAL A 25 2.49 -8.46 0.83
CA VAL A 25 3.43 -7.69 0.02
C VAL A 25 2.60 -6.81 -0.90
N THR A 26 2.77 -5.49 -0.79
CA THR A 26 1.94 -4.54 -1.52
C THR A 26 2.75 -3.44 -2.21
N LEU A 27 2.31 -3.11 -3.41
CA LEU A 27 2.78 -2.02 -4.27
C LEU A 27 1.57 -1.10 -4.53
N PRO A 28 1.14 -0.30 -3.54
CA PRO A 28 -0.06 0.52 -3.64
C PRO A 28 0.13 1.67 -4.63
N PRO A 29 -0.96 2.31 -5.08
CA PRO A 29 -0.89 3.56 -5.82
C PRO A 29 -0.07 4.61 -5.06
N TYR A 30 0.95 5.17 -5.71
CA TYR A 30 1.66 6.34 -5.18
C TYR A 30 0.81 7.59 -5.36
N ASP A 31 0.34 8.17 -4.25
CA ASP A 31 -0.56 9.33 -4.07
C ASP A 31 -0.60 10.37 -5.22
N ASP A 32 -0.13 11.60 -5.02
CA ASP A 32 -0.13 12.67 -6.04
C ASP A 32 0.95 12.49 -7.13
N LEU A 33 1.65 11.35 -7.11
CA LEU A 33 2.76 11.07 -8.01
C LEU A 33 2.31 10.61 -9.40
N ARG A 34 1.12 10.00 -9.49
CA ARG A 34 0.56 9.49 -10.74
C ARG A 34 -0.94 9.79 -10.77
N ASP A 35 -1.42 10.19 -11.95
CA ASP A 35 -2.86 10.28 -12.18
C ASP A 35 -3.41 8.86 -12.42
N TYR A 36 -4.30 8.43 -11.53
CA TYR A 36 -5.02 7.17 -11.63
C TYR A 36 -6.46 7.39 -12.12
N ASN A 37 -6.65 8.27 -13.11
CA ASN A 37 -7.92 8.56 -13.77
C ASN A 37 -9.03 8.92 -12.75
N GLY A 38 -8.72 9.82 -11.81
CA GLY A 38 -9.66 10.26 -10.78
C GLY A 38 -9.83 9.31 -9.58
N TYR A 39 -9.03 8.25 -9.47
CA TYR A 39 -8.97 7.43 -8.27
C TYR A 39 -8.29 8.18 -7.11
N SER A 40 -8.96 8.19 -5.95
CA SER A 40 -8.41 8.71 -4.69
C SER A 40 -7.83 7.56 -3.88
N PHE A 41 -6.55 7.66 -3.51
CA PHE A 41 -5.89 6.65 -2.70
C PHE A 41 -6.34 6.73 -1.23
N LYS A 42 -7.19 5.79 -0.81
CA LYS A 42 -7.75 5.69 0.55
C LYS A 42 -6.80 4.98 1.52
N PHE A 43 -5.67 5.60 1.83
CA PHE A 43 -4.61 5.00 2.66
C PHE A 43 -5.12 4.44 3.98
N GLU A 44 -5.82 5.25 4.78
CA GLU A 44 -6.27 4.87 6.13
C GLU A 44 -7.20 3.65 6.11
N GLU A 45 -8.19 3.63 5.22
CA GLU A 45 -9.12 2.50 5.07
C GLU A 45 -8.38 1.21 4.71
N ILE A 46 -7.41 1.29 3.79
CA ILE A 46 -6.60 0.14 3.39
C ILE A 46 -5.73 -0.35 4.54
N ALA A 47 -5.09 0.56 5.28
CA ALA A 47 -4.21 0.21 6.40
C ALA A 47 -4.99 -0.47 7.55
N LEU A 48 -6.20 0.02 7.85
CA LEU A 48 -7.09 -0.57 8.86
C LEU A 48 -7.50 -2.00 8.49
N GLU A 49 -7.93 -2.21 7.24
CA GLU A 49 -8.32 -3.55 6.78
C GLU A 49 -7.13 -4.51 6.74
N LEU A 50 -5.95 -4.05 6.31
CA LEU A 50 -4.74 -4.85 6.36
C LEU A 50 -4.37 -5.26 7.79
N TYR A 51 -4.45 -4.33 8.75
CA TYR A 51 -4.19 -4.63 10.15
C TYR A 51 -5.17 -5.66 10.72
N ARG A 52 -6.45 -5.60 10.31
CA ARG A 52 -7.48 -6.57 10.70
C ARG A 52 -7.20 -7.97 10.16
N VAL A 53 -6.91 -8.10 8.86
CA VAL A 53 -6.72 -9.43 8.23
C VAL A 53 -5.35 -10.05 8.53
N ILE A 54 -4.33 -9.25 8.87
CA ILE A 54 -3.01 -9.75 9.27
C ILE A 54 -3.09 -10.45 10.63
N LYS A 55 -2.52 -11.66 10.70
CA LYS A 55 -2.33 -12.42 11.94
C LYS A 55 -1.39 -11.69 12.91
N LYS A 56 -1.56 -11.91 14.22
CA LYS A 56 -0.52 -11.55 15.20
C LYS A 56 0.79 -12.27 14.85
N GLY A 57 1.89 -11.52 14.86
CA GLY A 57 3.19 -11.95 14.36
C GLY A 57 3.31 -11.96 12.82
N GLY A 58 2.25 -11.64 12.09
CA GLY A 58 2.27 -11.47 10.65
C GLY A 58 2.93 -10.16 10.21
N VAL A 59 3.34 -10.11 8.94
CA VAL A 59 4.16 -9.02 8.41
C VAL A 59 3.50 -8.39 7.19
N VAL A 60 3.55 -7.06 7.13
CA VAL A 60 3.21 -6.26 5.96
C VAL A 60 4.49 -5.64 5.40
N VAL A 61 4.75 -5.91 4.13
CA VAL A 61 5.79 -5.25 3.35
C VAL A 61 5.09 -4.27 2.41
N TRP A 62 5.35 -2.99 2.59
CA TRP A 62 4.66 -1.90 1.93
C TRP A 62 5.64 -1.05 1.13
N ASN A 63 5.45 -0.97 -0.19
CA ASN A 63 6.28 -0.08 -1.01
C ASN A 63 5.85 1.39 -0.86
N VAL A 64 6.83 2.26 -0.63
CA VAL A 64 6.70 3.72 -0.65
C VAL A 64 7.71 4.31 -1.63
N MET A 65 7.29 5.37 -2.34
CA MET A 65 8.15 6.14 -3.23
C MET A 65 8.42 7.50 -2.61
N ILE A 66 9.71 7.85 -2.48
CA ILE A 66 10.15 9.17 -2.06
C ILE A 66 10.77 9.87 -3.26
N TYR A 67 10.35 11.10 -3.52
CA TYR A 67 10.82 11.86 -4.66
C TYR A 67 11.11 13.31 -4.28
N GLN A 68 12.02 13.93 -5.01
CA GLN A 68 12.30 15.36 -4.91
C GLN A 68 12.04 16.03 -6.25
N LYS A 69 11.19 17.05 -6.25
CA LYS A 69 10.86 17.84 -7.44
C LYS A 69 11.68 19.15 -7.43
N ASN A 70 12.86 19.11 -8.04
CA ASN A 70 13.71 20.30 -8.25
C ASN A 70 13.77 20.71 -9.73
N THR A 71 12.67 20.59 -10.46
CA THR A 71 12.64 20.86 -11.90
C THR A 71 12.25 22.31 -12.20
N PRO A 72 13.07 23.07 -12.97
CA PRO A 72 12.67 24.36 -13.51
C PRO A 72 11.37 24.24 -14.33
N SER A 73 10.57 25.31 -14.42
CA SER A 73 9.23 25.29 -15.03
C SER A 73 9.15 24.64 -16.41
N MET A 74 10.25 24.68 -17.18
CA MET A 74 10.37 24.07 -18.52
C MET A 74 10.50 22.53 -18.53
N ARG A 75 10.61 21.87 -17.37
CA ARG A 75 10.64 20.40 -17.20
C ARG A 75 9.73 19.94 -16.05
N SER A 76 8.55 20.55 -15.91
CA SER A 76 7.62 20.36 -14.78
C SER A 76 7.25 18.91 -14.44
N ASN A 77 7.39 17.97 -15.39
CA ASN A 77 7.01 16.57 -15.24
C ASN A 77 8.20 15.62 -15.02
N ALA A 78 9.44 16.12 -15.05
CA ALA A 78 10.62 15.28 -14.80
C ALA A 78 11.02 15.34 -13.32
N TYR A 79 11.10 14.17 -12.69
CA TYR A 79 11.62 14.02 -11.33
C TYR A 79 13.13 13.84 -11.38
N THR A 80 13.87 14.51 -10.49
CA THR A 80 15.34 14.47 -10.48
C THR A 80 15.90 13.38 -9.57
N ASN A 81 15.18 13.02 -8.51
CA ASN A 81 15.51 11.89 -7.63
C ASN A 81 14.22 11.14 -7.28
N CYS A 82 14.22 9.82 -7.49
CA CYS A 82 13.14 8.91 -7.12
C CYS A 82 13.73 7.66 -6.48
N TYR A 83 13.37 7.39 -5.23
CA TYR A 83 13.78 6.19 -4.50
C TYR A 83 12.54 5.43 -4.09
N GLU A 84 12.55 4.12 -4.31
CA GLU A 84 11.53 3.22 -3.80
C GLU A 84 12.08 2.46 -2.59
N PHE A 85 11.27 2.40 -1.54
CA PHE A 85 11.59 1.70 -0.30
C PHE A 85 10.48 0.73 0.04
N MET A 86 10.83 -0.40 0.62
CA MET A 86 9.87 -1.32 1.23
C MET A 86 9.92 -1.14 2.75
N LEU A 87 8.85 -0.59 3.31
CA LEU A 87 8.65 -0.53 4.75
C LEU A 87 8.17 -1.90 5.23
N VAL A 88 8.83 -2.44 6.25
CA VAL A 88 8.50 -3.75 6.82
C VAL A 88 7.93 -3.54 8.21
N HIS A 89 6.68 -3.93 8.39
CA HIS A 89 5.95 -3.80 9.66
C HIS A 89 5.47 -5.16 10.14
N ASN A 90 5.58 -5.41 11.44
CA ASN A 90 5.03 -6.59 12.09
C ASN A 90 3.83 -6.20 12.95
N LYS A 91 2.76 -7.01 12.94
CA LYS A 91 1.68 -6.89 13.91
C LYS A 91 2.13 -7.57 15.20
N ASN A 92 2.47 -6.76 16.21
CA ASN A 92 2.95 -7.26 17.49
C ASN A 92 2.06 -8.39 18.04
N GLN A 93 2.70 -9.44 18.53
CA GLN A 93 2.05 -10.38 19.43
C GLN A 93 1.92 -9.65 20.78
N MET A 94 0.70 -9.51 21.30
CA MET A 94 0.57 -9.22 22.73
C MET A 94 1.11 -10.46 23.45
N GLU A 95 2.19 -10.28 24.22
CA GLU A 95 2.72 -11.29 25.14
C GLU A 95 1.66 -11.74 26.15
#